data_AF-A0A9N9E1E1-F1
#
_entry.id   AF-A0A9N9E1E1-F1
#
_cell.length_a   1.000
_cell.length_b   1.000
_cell.length_c   1.000
_cell.angle_alpha   90.00
_cell.angle_beta   90.00
_cell.angle_gamma   90.00
#
_symmetry.space_group_name_H-M   'P 1'
#
loop_
_entity.id
_entity.type
_entity.pdbx_description
1 polymer ?
#
loop_
_entity_poly.entity_id
_entity_poly.type
_entity_poly.pdbx_seq_one_letter_code
_entity_poly.pdbx_strand_id
1 'polypeptide(L)'
;MPNFTIAKEEDNQTLISFLKKRFKTTPLKLIYKLFRTKKIKIDGEDVRYYHHRLKTGEEIIIYDNSLKISQSNISLKPENSEINPEIVYEDENIIIVVKEHNISMPELDKAVQYYFYQHNPQKYQELSQKYFSLNATHRLDKLTRGLVTYPKNPTAKRILHNAISDKEKITKKYLAFCEKLPKKTLPNYIN
;
A
#
# COMPACT_ATOMS: atom_id res chain seq x y z
N MET A 1 -14.04 17.82 -16.92
CA MET A 1 -13.62 18.17 -15.55
C MET A 1 -13.89 16.97 -14.68
N PRO A 2 -12.85 16.25 -14.23
CA PRO A 2 -13.04 15.15 -13.29
C PRO A 2 -13.69 15.63 -11.99
N ASN A 3 -14.76 14.95 -11.55
CA ASN A 3 -15.42 15.14 -10.26
C ASN A 3 -15.49 13.79 -9.53
N PHE A 4 -15.26 13.79 -8.23
CA PHE A 4 -15.27 12.60 -7.40
C PHE A 4 -15.90 12.86 -6.04
N THR A 5 -16.68 11.93 -5.53
CA THR A 5 -17.13 11.89 -4.13
C THR A 5 -16.31 10.86 -3.36
N ILE A 6 -15.83 11.21 -2.17
CA ILE A 6 -15.00 10.31 -1.36
C ILE A 6 -15.86 9.21 -0.72
N ALA A 7 -15.54 7.96 -1.06
CA ALA A 7 -16.18 6.78 -0.48
C ALA A 7 -15.64 6.45 0.92
N LYS A 8 -16.37 5.63 1.67
CA LYS A 8 -16.00 5.23 3.04
C LYS A 8 -14.65 4.50 3.11
N GLU A 9 -14.32 3.70 2.10
CA GLU A 9 -13.06 2.96 2.00
C GLU A 9 -11.86 3.87 1.70
N GLU A 10 -12.15 5.10 1.28
CA GLU A 10 -11.20 6.11 0.86
C GLU A 10 -10.95 7.19 1.93
N ASP A 11 -11.63 7.06 3.06
CA ASP A 11 -11.52 7.93 4.22
C ASP A 11 -10.08 8.01 4.75
N ASN A 12 -9.70 9.21 5.18
CA ASN A 12 -8.42 9.53 5.79
C ASN A 12 -7.19 9.20 4.92
N GLN A 13 -7.35 8.94 3.61
CA GLN A 13 -6.22 8.88 2.68
C GLN A 13 -5.77 10.30 2.31
N THR A 14 -4.50 10.46 1.90
CA THR A 14 -4.02 11.76 1.41
C THR A 14 -4.53 12.05 0.01
N LEU A 15 -4.81 13.32 -0.28
CA LEU A 15 -5.23 13.80 -1.60
C LEU A 15 -4.24 13.36 -2.71
N ILE A 16 -2.93 13.42 -2.46
CA ILE A 16 -1.94 12.90 -3.43
C ILE A 16 -2.07 11.40 -3.70
N SER A 17 -2.39 10.60 -2.68
CA SER A 17 -2.58 9.15 -2.86
C SER A 17 -3.83 8.86 -3.67
N PHE A 18 -4.91 9.58 -3.38
CA PHE A 18 -6.16 9.53 -4.11
C PHE A 18 -5.98 9.84 -5.60
N LEU A 19 -5.24 10.91 -5.92
CA LEU A 19 -4.98 11.31 -7.31
C LEU A 19 -4.06 10.31 -8.03
N LYS A 20 -2.98 9.84 -7.39
CA LYS A 20 -2.06 8.85 -7.98
C LYS A 20 -2.77 7.55 -8.38
N LYS A 21 -3.75 7.13 -7.58
CA LYS A 21 -4.57 5.93 -7.87
C LYS A 21 -5.39 6.09 -9.14
N ARG A 22 -6.09 7.22 -9.28
CA ARG A 22 -7.00 7.51 -10.40
C ARG A 22 -6.29 7.91 -11.68
N PHE A 23 -5.11 8.52 -11.56
CA PHE A 23 -4.30 9.02 -12.67
C PHE A 23 -2.98 8.24 -12.77
N LYS A 24 -3.02 6.91 -12.65
CA LYS A 24 -1.84 6.02 -12.60
C LYS A 24 -0.91 6.18 -13.81
N THR A 25 -1.48 6.43 -14.98
CA THR A 25 -0.74 6.65 -16.24
C THR A 25 -0.21 8.07 -16.41
N THR A 26 -0.58 8.99 -15.51
CA THR A 26 -0.17 10.40 -15.59
C THR A 26 1.19 10.59 -14.92
N PRO A 27 2.16 11.21 -15.60
CA PRO A 27 3.44 11.57 -14.99
C PRO A 27 3.26 12.35 -13.68
N LEU A 28 4.00 11.95 -12.65
CA LEU A 28 3.82 12.50 -11.30
C LEU A 28 4.03 14.02 -11.23
N LYS A 29 4.88 14.58 -12.10
CA LYS A 29 5.09 16.02 -12.26
C LYS A 29 3.80 16.76 -12.64
N LEU A 30 2.93 16.15 -13.44
CA LEU A 30 1.63 16.74 -13.82
C LEU A 30 0.65 16.71 -12.65
N ILE A 31 0.62 15.63 -11.86
CA ILE A 31 -0.21 15.56 -10.65
C ILE A 31 0.22 16.66 -9.66
N TYR A 32 1.53 16.83 -9.43
CA TYR A 32 2.02 17.92 -8.56
C TYR A 32 1.78 19.32 -9.13
N LYS A 33 1.76 19.48 -10.47
CA LYS A 33 1.42 20.75 -11.11
C LYS A 33 0.03 21.24 -10.69
N LEU A 34 -0.94 20.34 -10.51
CA LEU A 34 -2.32 20.70 -10.12
C LEU A 34 -2.37 21.48 -8.82
N PHE A 35 -1.60 21.06 -7.80
CA PHE A 35 -1.49 21.74 -6.51
C PHE A 35 -0.85 23.11 -6.67
N ARG A 36 0.24 23.20 -7.44
CA ARG A 36 0.96 24.46 -7.69
C ARG A 36 0.11 25.47 -8.44
N THR A 37 -0.73 25.03 -9.37
CA THR A 37 -1.61 25.89 -10.18
C THR A 37 -3.03 26.01 -9.62
N LYS A 38 -3.30 25.55 -8.38
CA LYS A 38 -4.60 25.60 -7.70
C LYS A 38 -5.76 25.08 -8.57
N LYS A 39 -5.56 23.91 -9.18
CA LYS A 39 -6.56 23.27 -10.04
C LYS A 39 -7.41 22.23 -9.33
N ILE A 40 -7.34 22.15 -7.99
CA ILE A 40 -8.08 21.18 -7.19
C ILE A 40 -8.92 21.95 -6.17
N LYS A 41 -10.21 21.64 -6.14
CA LYS A 41 -11.12 22.10 -5.10
C LYS A 41 -11.71 20.92 -4.33
N ILE A 42 -11.88 21.09 -3.03
CA ILE A 42 -12.63 20.19 -2.16
C ILE A 42 -13.77 20.99 -1.56
N ASP A 43 -15.01 20.54 -1.75
CA ASP A 43 -16.23 21.23 -1.29
C ASP A 43 -16.28 22.73 -1.69
N GLY A 44 -15.73 23.04 -2.87
CA GLY A 44 -15.66 24.40 -3.42
C GLY A 44 -14.45 25.24 -2.97
N GLU A 45 -13.65 24.77 -2.02
CA GLU A 45 -12.45 25.44 -1.51
C GLU A 45 -11.16 24.97 -2.17
N ASP A 46 -10.23 25.90 -2.43
CA ASP A 46 -8.91 25.58 -3.02
C ASP A 46 -8.02 24.81 -2.03
N VAL A 47 -7.58 23.61 -2.41
CA VAL A 47 -6.66 22.81 -1.59
C VAL A 47 -5.24 22.85 -2.16
N ARG A 48 -4.30 23.36 -1.36
CA ARG A 48 -2.88 23.51 -1.77
C ARG A 48 -1.99 22.37 -1.28
N TYR A 49 -2.39 21.68 -0.21
CA TYR A 49 -1.56 20.68 0.45
C TYR A 49 -1.79 19.29 -0.12
N TYR A 50 -0.75 18.71 -0.72
CA TYR A 50 -0.81 17.35 -1.26
C TYR A 50 -1.08 16.27 -0.20
N HIS A 51 -0.73 16.55 1.06
CA HIS A 51 -0.94 15.66 2.22
C HIS A 51 -2.27 15.93 2.94
N HIS A 52 -3.14 16.80 2.41
CA HIS A 52 -4.49 16.98 2.92
C HIS A 52 -5.21 15.63 3.03
N ARG A 53 -5.85 15.37 4.17
CA ARG A 53 -6.52 14.11 4.49
C ARG A 53 -7.99 14.24 4.14
N LEU A 54 -8.45 13.34 3.28
CA LEU A 54 -9.81 13.31 2.77
C LEU A 54 -10.77 12.72 3.80
N LYS A 55 -12.01 13.18 3.78
CA LYS A 55 -13.11 12.63 4.58
C LYS A 55 -14.20 12.09 3.67
N THR A 56 -14.85 11.04 4.16
CA THR A 56 -16.02 10.46 3.48
C THR A 56 -17.07 11.52 3.17
N GLY A 57 -17.56 11.55 1.93
CA GLY A 57 -18.58 12.48 1.46
C GLY A 57 -18.05 13.78 0.85
N GLU A 58 -16.78 14.13 1.04
CA GLU A 58 -16.19 15.32 0.40
C GLU A 58 -16.22 15.20 -1.13
N GLU A 59 -16.45 16.32 -1.82
CA GLU A 59 -16.46 16.41 -3.27
C GLU A 59 -15.17 17.03 -3.80
N ILE A 60 -14.47 16.32 -4.68
CA ILE A 60 -13.22 16.77 -5.31
C ILE A 60 -13.47 17.12 -6.77
N ILE A 61 -13.23 18.38 -7.12
CA ILE A 61 -13.29 18.88 -8.50
C ILE A 61 -11.89 19.23 -9.00
N ILE A 62 -11.54 18.72 -10.18
CA ILE A 62 -10.26 19.03 -10.83
C ILE A 62 -10.48 19.87 -12.09
N TYR A 63 -9.96 21.09 -12.08
CA TYR A 63 -10.04 22.09 -13.15
C TYR A 63 -8.92 21.91 -14.18
N ASP A 64 -8.68 20.68 -14.60
CA ASP A 64 -7.73 20.32 -15.65
C ASP A 64 -8.29 19.15 -16.48
N ASN A 65 -8.71 19.45 -17.71
CA ASN A 65 -9.30 18.46 -18.62
C ASN A 65 -8.23 17.63 -19.35
N SER A 66 -6.94 17.94 -19.22
CA SER A 66 -5.86 17.17 -19.83
C SER A 66 -5.60 15.83 -19.11
N LEU A 67 -6.05 15.72 -17.85
CA LEU A 67 -5.95 14.49 -17.09
C LEU A 67 -6.97 13.48 -17.56
N LYS A 68 -6.47 12.34 -18.04
CA LYS A 68 -7.30 11.19 -18.34
C LYS A 68 -7.30 10.27 -17.11
N ILE A 69 -8.48 10.03 -16.55
CA ILE A 69 -8.67 8.97 -15.56
C ILE A 69 -8.15 7.69 -16.21
N SER A 70 -7.29 6.96 -15.51
CA SER A 70 -6.86 5.65 -15.96
C SER A 70 -8.10 4.77 -16.07
N GLN A 71 -8.52 4.46 -17.30
CA GLN A 71 -9.65 3.57 -17.53
C GLN A 71 -9.30 2.23 -16.87
N SER A 72 -10.11 1.85 -15.88
CA SER A 72 -10.02 0.60 -15.11
C SER A 72 -10.22 -0.68 -15.93
N ASN A 73 -10.39 -0.55 -17.25
CA ASN A 73 -10.65 -1.64 -18.19
C ASN A 73 -9.39 -2.33 -18.72
N ILE A 74 -8.20 -1.87 -18.35
CA ILE A 74 -7.00 -2.69 -18.55
C ILE A 74 -7.09 -3.78 -17.49
N SER A 75 -7.25 -5.04 -17.90
CA SER A 75 -7.02 -6.20 -17.04
C SER A 75 -5.64 -6.02 -16.40
N LEU A 76 -5.59 -5.47 -15.18
CA LEU A 76 -4.35 -5.12 -14.49
C LEU A 76 -3.75 -6.39 -13.91
N LYS A 77 -3.53 -7.42 -14.73
CA LYS A 77 -2.74 -8.57 -14.32
C LYS A 77 -1.44 -8.02 -13.69
N PRO A 78 -1.09 -8.42 -12.46
CA PRO A 78 0.19 -8.02 -11.89
C PRO A 78 1.31 -8.52 -12.79
N GLU A 79 2.45 -7.82 -12.79
CA GLU A 79 3.63 -8.32 -13.48
C GLU A 79 3.95 -9.74 -12.99
N ASN A 80 4.24 -10.63 -13.93
CA ASN A 80 4.70 -11.97 -13.58
C ASN A 80 5.93 -11.85 -12.68
N SER A 81 6.03 -12.72 -11.68
CA SER A 81 7.19 -12.80 -10.81
C SER A 81 7.76 -14.21 -10.84
N GLU A 82 9.08 -14.30 -10.95
CA GLU A 82 9.82 -15.56 -10.82
C GLU A 82 10.04 -15.94 -9.34
N ILE A 83 9.83 -14.99 -8.43
CA ILE A 83 9.89 -15.23 -6.98
C ILE A 83 8.60 -15.93 -6.57
N ASN A 84 8.73 -17.13 -5.99
CA ASN A 84 7.62 -17.79 -5.33
C ASN A 84 7.65 -17.46 -3.83
N PRO A 85 6.69 -16.67 -3.30
CA PRO A 85 6.68 -16.33 -1.89
C PRO A 85 6.34 -17.56 -1.04
N GLU A 86 7.13 -17.83 -0.01
CA GLU A 86 6.82 -18.88 0.98
C GLU A 86 5.69 -18.39 1.88
N ILE A 87 4.50 -18.98 1.74
CA ILE A 87 3.31 -18.65 2.54
C ILE A 87 3.38 -19.42 3.87
N VAL A 88 3.50 -18.69 4.97
CA VAL A 88 3.51 -19.25 6.34
C VAL A 88 2.10 -19.34 6.91
N TYR A 89 1.24 -18.39 6.53
CA TYR A 89 -0.15 -18.34 6.96
C TYR A 89 -0.98 -17.56 5.94
N GLU A 90 -2.18 -18.03 5.65
CA GLU A 90 -3.16 -17.30 4.84
C GLU A 90 -4.58 -17.59 5.33
N ASP A 91 -5.37 -16.52 5.46
CA ASP A 91 -6.81 -16.59 5.70
C ASP A 91 -7.57 -15.64 4.75
N GLU A 92 -8.83 -15.33 5.01
CA GLU A 92 -9.64 -14.43 4.18
C GLU A 92 -9.13 -12.98 4.15
N ASN A 93 -8.36 -12.56 5.17
CA ASN A 93 -8.00 -11.18 5.43
C ASN A 93 -6.50 -10.89 5.24
N ILE A 94 -5.61 -11.84 5.52
CA ILE A 94 -4.17 -11.62 5.50
C ILE A 94 -3.40 -12.78 4.87
N ILE A 95 -2.21 -12.45 4.36
CA ILE A 95 -1.17 -13.39 3.93
C ILE A 95 0.09 -13.03 4.71
N ILE A 96 0.73 -14.02 5.34
CA ILE A 96 2.04 -13.87 5.98
C ILE A 96 3.03 -14.71 5.20
N VAL A 97 4.11 -14.07 4.75
CA VAL A 97 5.14 -14.70 3.92
C VAL A 97 6.51 -14.57 4.54
N VAL A 98 7.43 -15.47 4.18
CA VAL A 98 8.87 -15.27 4.44
C VAL A 98 9.46 -14.41 3.33
N LYS A 99 10.03 -13.26 3.69
CA LYS A 99 10.93 -12.51 2.81
C LYS A 99 12.31 -13.11 2.91
N GLU A 100 12.82 -13.67 1.83
CA GLU A 100 14.19 -14.18 1.78
C GLU A 100 15.25 -13.07 1.78
N HIS A 101 16.48 -13.45 2.12
CA HIS A 101 17.63 -12.56 2.06
C HIS A 101 17.85 -12.05 0.63
N ASN A 102 18.33 -10.82 0.49
CA ASN A 102 18.62 -10.16 -0.79
C ASN A 102 17.40 -9.87 -1.68
N ILE A 103 16.18 -10.18 -1.24
CA ILE A 103 14.93 -9.75 -1.92
C ILE A 103 14.53 -8.36 -1.40
N SER A 104 14.29 -7.43 -2.31
CA SER A 104 13.73 -6.12 -1.95
C SER A 104 12.23 -6.19 -1.72
N MET A 105 11.69 -5.27 -0.89
CA MET A 105 10.25 -5.20 -0.63
C MET A 105 9.41 -5.06 -1.92
N PRO A 106 9.78 -4.22 -2.91
CA PRO A 106 9.02 -4.13 -4.16
C PRO A 106 9.00 -5.44 -4.97
N GLU A 107 10.10 -6.20 -4.98
CA GLU A 107 10.15 -7.50 -5.65
C GLU A 107 9.21 -8.51 -4.96
N LEU A 108 9.24 -8.55 -3.62
CA LEU A 108 8.33 -9.40 -2.85
C LEU A 108 6.86 -8.95 -3.01
N ASP A 109 6.57 -7.65 -3.01
CA ASP A 109 5.22 -7.12 -3.22
C ASP A 109 4.64 -7.60 -4.57
N LYS A 110 5.44 -7.59 -5.64
CA LYS A 110 5.05 -8.14 -6.94
C LYS A 110 4.80 -9.65 -6.88
N ALA A 111 5.67 -10.39 -6.19
CA ALA A 111 5.56 -11.83 -6.02
C ALA A 111 4.25 -12.22 -5.32
N VAL A 112 3.91 -11.54 -4.21
CA VAL A 112 2.67 -11.81 -3.45
C VAL A 112 1.44 -11.36 -4.24
N GLN A 113 1.50 -10.24 -4.97
CA GLN A 113 0.41 -9.83 -5.87
C GLN A 113 0.17 -10.87 -6.97
N TYR A 114 1.24 -11.38 -7.58
CA TYR A 114 1.16 -12.42 -8.61
C TYR A 114 0.62 -13.74 -8.05
N TYR A 115 1.09 -14.17 -6.88
CA TYR A 115 0.56 -15.31 -6.15
C TYR A 115 -0.95 -15.17 -5.90
N PHE A 116 -1.38 -14.04 -5.31
CA PHE A 116 -2.80 -13.82 -5.00
C PHE A 116 -3.67 -13.74 -6.27
N TYR A 117 -3.17 -13.14 -7.35
CA TYR A 117 -3.86 -13.14 -8.65
C TYR A 117 -4.03 -14.55 -9.23
N GLN A 118 -3.01 -15.41 -9.14
CA GLN A 118 -3.11 -16.79 -9.64
C GLN A 118 -4.17 -17.61 -8.89
N HIS A 119 -4.33 -17.38 -7.58
CA HIS A 119 -5.29 -18.12 -6.75
C HIS A 119 -6.69 -17.48 -6.77
N ASN A 120 -6.79 -16.16 -6.92
CA ASN A 120 -8.05 -15.41 -6.84
C ASN A 120 -8.12 -14.28 -7.89
N PRO A 121 -8.12 -14.60 -9.20
CA PRO A 121 -8.01 -13.60 -10.26
C PRO A 121 -9.18 -12.61 -10.28
N GLN A 122 -10.41 -13.10 -10.07
CA GLN A 122 -11.60 -12.26 -9.98
C GLN A 122 -11.51 -11.28 -8.81
N LYS A 123 -11.10 -11.76 -7.63
CA LYS A 123 -10.98 -10.91 -6.45
C LYS A 123 -9.90 -9.84 -6.61
N TYR A 124 -8.77 -10.21 -7.21
CA TYR A 124 -7.72 -9.25 -7.52
C TYR A 124 -8.21 -8.16 -8.49
N GLN A 125 -9.00 -8.54 -9.50
CA GLN A 125 -9.61 -7.58 -10.44
C GLN A 125 -10.59 -6.63 -9.73
N GLU A 126 -11.48 -7.15 -8.88
CA GLU A 126 -12.42 -6.33 -8.08
C GLU A 126 -11.66 -5.30 -7.22
N LEU A 127 -10.60 -5.74 -6.55
CA LEU A 127 -9.78 -4.87 -5.70
C LEU A 127 -9.04 -3.81 -6.51
N SER A 128 -8.50 -4.18 -7.67
CA SER A 128 -7.79 -3.28 -8.58
C SER A 128 -8.72 -2.20 -9.14
N GLN A 129 -9.96 -2.55 -9.47
CA GLN A 129 -11.00 -1.61 -9.90
C GLN A 129 -11.35 -0.60 -8.80
N LYS A 130 -11.28 -1.03 -7.53
CA LYS A 130 -11.44 -0.16 -6.35
C LYS A 130 -10.15 0.56 -5.94
N TYR A 131 -9.13 0.58 -6.81
CA TYR A 131 -7.82 1.20 -6.56
C TYR A 131 -7.11 0.68 -5.30
N PHE A 132 -7.41 -0.55 -4.89
CA PHE A 132 -6.70 -1.23 -3.83
C PHE A 132 -5.52 -2.02 -4.40
N SER A 133 -4.38 -1.97 -3.71
CA SER A 133 -3.18 -2.71 -4.07
C SER A 133 -2.64 -3.42 -2.83
N LEU A 134 -2.41 -4.72 -3.00
CA LEU A 134 -1.92 -5.64 -1.98
C LEU A 134 -0.41 -5.43 -1.79
N ASN A 135 -0.05 -4.59 -0.82
CA ASN A 135 1.34 -4.30 -0.47
C ASN A 135 1.55 -4.58 1.02
N ALA A 136 2.79 -4.88 1.40
CA ALA A 136 3.13 -5.14 2.78
C ALA A 136 2.74 -3.96 3.69
N THR A 137 2.34 -4.28 4.92
CA THR A 137 1.99 -3.27 5.95
C THR A 137 3.20 -2.76 6.71
N HIS A 138 4.34 -3.41 6.58
CA HIS A 138 5.63 -3.01 7.14
C HIS A 138 6.76 -3.47 6.23
N ARG A 139 7.97 -2.99 6.49
CA ARG A 139 9.14 -3.27 5.65
C ARG A 139 10.21 -4.01 6.45
N LEU A 140 10.97 -4.83 5.74
CA LEU A 140 12.26 -5.35 6.15
C LEU A 140 13.33 -4.80 5.21
N ASP A 141 14.55 -4.65 5.70
CA ASP A 141 15.68 -4.29 4.84
C ASP A 141 15.98 -5.40 3.84
N LYS A 142 16.62 -5.05 2.73
CA LYS A 142 16.90 -6.00 1.64
C LYS A 142 17.65 -7.24 2.13
N LEU A 143 18.60 -7.05 3.05
CA LEU A 143 19.43 -8.12 3.60
C LEU A 143 18.81 -8.84 4.80
N THR A 144 17.66 -8.39 5.31
CA THR A 144 16.98 -9.04 6.44
C THR A 144 16.03 -10.12 5.92
N ARG A 145 16.17 -11.36 6.40
CA ARG A 145 15.17 -12.42 6.21
C ARG A 145 14.13 -12.35 7.33
N GLY A 146 12.86 -12.61 7.02
CA GLY A 146 11.84 -12.70 8.07
C GLY A 146 10.40 -12.59 7.57
N LEU A 147 9.47 -12.57 8.51
CA LEU A 147 8.03 -12.56 8.24
C LEU A 147 7.55 -11.18 7.76
N VAL A 148 6.71 -11.16 6.74
CA VAL A 148 6.05 -9.96 6.20
C VAL A 148 4.55 -10.21 6.05
N THR A 149 3.74 -9.26 6.53
CA THR A 149 2.27 -9.35 6.50
C THR A 149 1.65 -8.48 5.42
N TYR A 150 0.77 -9.10 4.63
CA TYR A 150 0.02 -8.50 3.52
C TYR A 150 -1.49 -8.54 3.79
N PRO A 151 -2.21 -7.42 3.68
CA PRO A 151 -3.67 -7.37 3.78
C PRO A 151 -4.32 -7.72 2.44
N LYS A 152 -5.31 -8.60 2.47
CA LYS A 152 -6.10 -9.02 1.29
C LYS A 152 -7.24 -8.06 0.96
N ASN A 153 -7.59 -7.15 1.88
CA ASN A 153 -8.68 -6.18 1.67
C ASN A 153 -8.44 -4.84 2.42
N PRO A 154 -9.17 -3.76 2.08
CA PRO A 154 -9.02 -2.45 2.71
C PRO A 154 -9.24 -2.44 4.22
N THR A 155 -10.22 -3.21 4.72
CA THR A 155 -10.54 -3.30 6.14
C THR A 155 -9.38 -3.91 6.93
N ALA A 156 -8.86 -5.04 6.47
CA ALA A 156 -7.69 -5.70 7.05
C ALA A 156 -6.46 -4.78 7.03
N LYS A 157 -6.23 -4.05 5.93
CA LYS A 157 -5.13 -3.07 5.82
C LYS A 157 -5.21 -1.99 6.90
N ARG A 158 -6.40 -1.42 7.14
CA ARG A 158 -6.61 -0.39 8.16
C ARG A 158 -6.38 -0.94 9.57
N ILE A 159 -6.94 -2.12 9.86
CA ILE A 159 -6.78 -2.77 11.17
C ILE A 159 -5.30 -3.07 11.43
N LEU A 160 -4.60 -3.70 10.48
CA LEU A 160 -3.17 -4.01 10.59
C LEU A 160 -2.32 -2.75 10.76
N HIS A 161 -2.57 -1.68 10.00
CA HIS A 161 -1.82 -0.44 10.13
C HIS A 161 -1.95 0.16 11.54
N ASN A 162 -3.17 0.16 12.10
CA ASN A 162 -3.42 0.63 13.45
C ASN A 162 -2.75 -0.27 14.49
N ALA A 163 -2.84 -1.60 14.33
CA ALA A 163 -2.22 -2.57 15.22
C ALA A 163 -0.68 -2.56 15.17
N ILE A 164 -0.07 -2.25 14.02
CA ILE A 164 1.39 -2.11 13.89
C ILE A 164 1.88 -0.81 14.55
N SER A 165 1.05 0.24 14.49
CA SER A 165 1.36 1.54 15.10
C SER A 165 1.23 1.49 16.63
N ASP A 166 0.34 0.63 17.13
CA ASP A 166 0.14 0.34 18.54
C ASP A 166 1.08 -0.80 19.02
N LYS A 167 2.15 -0.43 19.71
CA LYS A 167 3.22 -1.37 20.12
C LYS A 167 2.74 -2.47 21.08
N GLU A 168 1.57 -2.33 21.68
CA GLU A 168 1.00 -3.34 22.58
C GLU A 168 0.24 -4.44 21.82
N LYS A 169 -0.20 -4.18 20.59
CA LYS A 169 -1.02 -5.13 19.81
C LYS A 169 -0.20 -6.14 19.02
N ILE A 170 1.00 -5.77 18.57
CA ILE A 170 1.84 -6.63 17.74
C ILE A 170 3.27 -6.67 18.30
N THR A 171 3.69 -7.86 18.71
CA THR A 171 5.08 -8.13 19.08
C THR A 171 5.86 -8.65 17.88
N LYS A 172 6.98 -7.98 17.54
CA LYS A 172 7.92 -8.42 16.50
C LYS A 172 9.24 -8.81 17.14
N LYS A 173 9.67 -10.06 16.99
CA LYS A 173 10.94 -10.58 17.49
C LYS A 173 11.90 -10.81 16.34
N TYR A 174 13.15 -10.42 16.52
CA TYR A 174 14.23 -10.60 15.55
C TYR A 174 15.32 -11.46 16.17
N LEU A 175 15.76 -12.47 15.43
CA LEU A 175 16.96 -13.22 15.74
C LEU A 175 18.12 -12.60 14.95
N ALA A 176 19.21 -12.28 15.65
CA ALA A 176 20.40 -11.71 15.06
C ALA A 176 21.65 -12.40 15.62
N PHE A 177 22.61 -12.67 14.74
CA PHE A 177 23.95 -13.09 15.14
C PHE A 177 24.87 -11.86 15.10
N CYS A 178 25.61 -11.62 16.19
CA CYS A 178 26.45 -10.43 16.34
C CYS A 178 27.92 -10.85 16.50
N GLU A 179 28.83 -10.11 15.86
CA GLU A 179 30.27 -10.38 15.95
C GLU A 179 30.84 -10.24 17.36
N LYS A 180 30.22 -9.39 18.18
CA LYS A 180 30.65 -9.10 19.55
C LYS A 180 29.50 -9.33 20.51
N LEU A 181 29.86 -9.78 21.71
CA LEU A 181 28.94 -9.82 22.84
C LEU A 181 28.38 -8.41 23.09
N PRO A 182 27.08 -8.28 23.38
CA PRO A 182 26.48 -6.99 23.66
C PRO A 182 27.13 -6.40 24.93
N LYS A 183 27.44 -5.10 24.91
CA LYS A 183 28.03 -4.38 26.07
C LYS A 183 27.11 -4.34 27.30
N LYS A 184 25.84 -4.71 27.14
CA LYS A 184 24.81 -4.79 28.17
C LYS A 184 24.03 -6.09 27.98
N THR A 185 23.57 -6.71 29.06
CA THR A 185 22.69 -7.88 29.01
C THR A 185 21.42 -7.52 28.24
N LEU A 186 21.16 -8.24 27.15
CA LEU A 186 19.90 -8.12 26.41
C LEU A 186 18.91 -9.13 27.00
N PRO A 187 17.66 -8.73 27.32
CA PRO A 187 16.69 -9.59 28.00
C PRO A 187 16.28 -10.84 27.22
N ASN A 188 16.60 -10.92 25.92
CA ASN A 188 16.33 -12.08 25.05
C ASN A 188 17.60 -12.58 24.35
N TYR A 189 18.77 -12.45 25.00
CA TYR A 189 20.01 -13.02 24.47
C TYR A 189 19.97 -14.55 24.58
N ILE A 190 20.11 -15.24 23.46
CA ILE A 190 20.16 -16.70 23.40
C ILE A 190 21.65 -17.08 23.22
N ASN A 191 22.20 -17.84 24.17
CA ASN A 191 23.56 -18.38 24.12
C ASN A 191 23.63 -19.66 23.29
#